data_AF-A0A7V7BNE5-F1
#
_entry.id   AF-A0A7V7BNE5-F1
#
_cell.length_a   1.000
_cell.length_b   1.000
_cell.length_c   1.000
_cell.angle_alpha   90.00
_cell.angle_beta   90.00
_cell.angle_gamma   90.00
#
_symmetry.space_group_name_H-M   'P 1'
#
loop_
_entity.id
_entity.type
_entity.pdbx_description
1 polymer ?
#
loop_
_entity_poly.entity_id
_entity_poly.type
_entity_poly.pdbx_seq_one_letter_code
_entity_poly.pdbx_strand_id
1 'polypeptide(L)' 'IDAAGIEVHGNWWDMDFRVLQHGEVVGKVSKEWFTWGDSYKVQILNEEMEAIIIALVIAIDCVKADQAAAAT' A
#
# COMPACT_ATOMS: atom_id res chain seq x y z
N ILE A 1 10.41 6.20 -7.54
CA ILE A 1 9.57 7.23 -8.20
C ILE A 1 9.50 8.36 -7.21
N ASP A 2 10.14 9.48 -7.54
CA ASP A 2 10.10 10.70 -6.75
C ASP A 2 9.06 11.59 -7.40
N ALA A 3 7.88 11.68 -6.78
CA ALA A 3 6.82 12.56 -7.21
C ALA A 3 6.29 13.22 -5.93
N ALA A 4 6.52 14.53 -5.80
CA ALA A 4 6.04 15.35 -4.68
C ALA A 4 6.65 15.05 -3.28
N GLY A 5 7.91 14.61 -3.19
CA GLY A 5 8.58 14.38 -1.90
C GLY A 5 8.04 13.18 -1.13
N ILE A 6 7.34 12.28 -1.83
CA ILE A 6 6.83 11.02 -1.30
C ILE A 6 7.83 9.91 -1.62
N GLU A 7 8.42 9.34 -0.59
CA GLU A 7 9.34 8.20 -0.68
C GLU A 7 8.63 6.95 -0.19
N VAL A 8 8.82 5.84 -0.89
CA VAL A 8 8.24 4.56 -0.48
C VAL A 8 9.36 3.58 -0.20
N HIS A 9 9.40 3.08 1.03
CA HIS A 9 10.43 2.21 1.54
C HIS A 9 9.84 0.86 1.95
N GLY A 10 10.36 -0.22 1.38
CA GLY A 10 9.99 -1.59 1.72
C GLY A 10 9.79 -2.49 0.50
N ASN A 11 9.12 -3.62 0.73
CA ASN A 11 8.74 -4.57 -0.31
C ASN A 11 7.27 -4.39 -0.69
N TRP A 12 7.06 -3.57 -1.71
CA TRP A 12 5.79 -3.31 -2.40
C TRP A 12 5.08 -4.59 -2.85
N TRP A 13 5.83 -5.60 -3.27
CA TRP A 13 5.27 -6.85 -3.79
C TRP A 13 4.62 -7.69 -2.68
N ASP A 14 5.25 -7.72 -1.51
CA ASP A 14 4.73 -8.39 -0.31
C ASP A 14 3.71 -7.56 0.47
N MET A 15 3.36 -6.36 -0.02
CA MET A 15 2.55 -5.39 0.71
C MET A 15 3.11 -5.03 2.09
N ASP A 16 4.44 -4.99 2.20
CA ASP A 16 5.16 -4.55 3.40
C ASP A 16 6.01 -3.33 3.06
N PHE A 17 5.37 -2.16 3.09
CA PHE A 17 6.04 -0.90 2.75
C PHE A 17 5.50 0.27 3.55
N ARG A 18 6.31 1.31 3.65
CA ARG A 18 5.97 2.55 4.33
C ARG A 18 6.10 3.69 3.34
N VAL A 19 5.20 4.63 3.46
CA VAL A 19 5.17 5.86 2.69
C VAL A 19 5.67 6.96 3.60
N LEU A 20 6.75 7.62 3.19
CA LEU A 20 7.33 8.77 3.83
C LEU A 20 7.06 10.00 2.98
N GLN A 21 6.81 11.13 3.62
CA GLN A 21 6.72 12.43 2.98
C GLN A 21 7.68 13.38 3.70
N HIS A 22 8.64 13.96 2.98
CA HIS A 22 9.68 14.82 3.58
C HIS A 22 10.42 14.18 4.77
N GLY A 23 10.59 12.85 4.76
CA GLY A 23 11.24 12.09 5.85
C GLY A 23 10.33 11.69 7.02
N GLU A 24 9.06 12.11 7.05
CA GLU A 24 8.08 11.64 8.04
C GLU A 24 7.21 10.52 7.49
N VAL A 25 6.94 9.50 8.30
CA VAL A 25 6.07 8.38 7.90
C VAL A 25 4.62 8.85 7.90
N VAL A 26 4.03 8.94 6.71
CA VAL A 26 2.62 9.34 6.54
C VAL A 26 1.68 8.15 6.38
N GLY A 27 2.22 6.98 6.04
CA GLY A 27 1.44 5.75 5.93
C GLY A 27 2.29 4.49 6.00
N LYS A 28 1.68 3.39 6.44
CA LYS A 28 2.33 2.07 6.49
C LYS A 28 1.37 0.99 6.03
N VAL A 29 1.84 0.11 5.17
CA VAL A 29 1.13 -1.09 4.71
C VAL A 29 1.94 -2.30 5.16
N SER A 30 1.28 -3.26 5.79
CA SER A 30 1.89 -4.52 6.21
C SER A 30 0.85 -5.64 6.17
N LYS A 31 1.28 -6.86 5.81
CA LYS A 31 0.41 -8.05 5.79
C LYS A 31 0.03 -8.48 7.21
N GLU A 32 -1.27 -8.68 7.48
CA GLU A 32 -1.70 -9.30 8.75
C GLU A 32 -1.88 -10.81 8.58
N TRP A 33 -1.07 -11.56 9.32
CA TRP A 33 -0.93 -13.02 9.21
C TRP A 33 -1.97 -13.80 10.03
N PHE A 34 -3.19 -13.28 10.21
CA PHE A 34 -4.17 -13.91 11.13
C PHE A 34 -5.56 -14.18 10.57
N THR A 35 -5.81 -13.86 9.30
CA THR A 35 -7.07 -14.17 8.63
C THR A 35 -6.79 -15.03 7.40
N TRP A 36 -7.64 -16.02 7.15
CA TRP A 36 -7.58 -16.87 5.95
C TRP A 36 -7.80 -16.00 4.70
N GLY A 37 -6.73 -15.40 4.15
CA GLY A 37 -6.76 -14.58 2.93
C GLY A 37 -5.62 -13.57 2.80
N ASP A 38 -5.65 -12.80 1.71
CA ASP A 38 -4.79 -11.63 1.46
C ASP A 38 -5.27 -10.42 2.28
N SER A 39 -5.11 -10.46 3.61
CA SER A 39 -5.48 -9.35 4.49
C SER A 39 -4.30 -8.39 4.69
N TYR A 40 -4.51 -7.14 4.31
CA TYR A 40 -3.52 -6.07 4.42
C TYR A 40 -3.95 -5.07 5.47
N LYS A 41 -3.03 -4.74 6.38
CA LYS A 41 -3.22 -3.67 7.34
C LYS A 41 -2.60 -2.41 6.79
N VAL A 42 -3.41 -1.37 6.79
CA VAL A 42 -3.03 -0.05 6.30
C VAL A 42 -3.18 0.92 7.47
N GLN A 43 -2.07 1.48 7.91
CA GLN A 43 -2.02 2.54 8.92
C GLN A 43 -1.84 3.87 8.22
N ILE A 44 -2.81 4.74 8.42
CA ILE A 44 -2.80 6.12 7.95
C ILE A 44 -2.41 6.97 9.16
N LEU A 45 -1.26 7.65 9.07
CA LEU A 45 -0.75 8.50 10.15
C LEU A 45 -1.14 9.97 9.93
N ASN A 46 -1.47 10.32 8.70
CA ASN A 46 -1.94 11.64 8.32
C ASN A 46 -3.30 11.54 7.62
N GLU A 47 -4.33 12.12 8.23
CA GLU A 47 -5.72 12.07 7.74
C GLU A 47 -5.88 12.69 6.34
N GLU A 48 -5.06 13.69 5.97
CA GLU A 48 -5.07 14.24 4.60
C GLU A 48 -4.65 13.22 3.53
N MET A 49 -3.89 12.19 3.92
CA MET A 49 -3.42 11.13 3.04
C MET A 49 -4.37 9.92 3.03
N GLU A 50 -5.43 9.91 3.84
CA GLU A 50 -6.38 8.79 3.93
C GLU A 50 -6.94 8.41 2.55
N ALA A 51 -7.46 9.40 1.82
CA ALA A 51 -8.05 9.18 0.51
C ALA A 51 -7.04 8.63 -0.51
N ILE A 52 -5.78 9.09 -0.45
CA ILE A 52 -4.70 8.62 -1.33
C ILE A 52 -4.34 7.17 -1.01
N ILE A 53 -4.23 6.84 0.28
CA ILE A 53 -3.88 5.51 0.74
C ILE A 53 -5.00 4.51 0.38
N ILE A 54 -6.27 4.87 0.56
CA ILE A 54 -7.40 4.03 0.13
C ILE A 54 -7.39 3.83 -1.39
N ALA A 55 -7.18 4.90 -2.18
CA ALA A 55 -7.08 4.79 -3.63
C ALA A 55 -5.92 3.90 -4.07
N LEU A 56 -4.77 3.95 -3.38
CA LEU A 56 -3.61 3.10 -3.65
C LEU A 56 -3.94 1.62 -3.39
N VAL A 57 -4.59 1.31 -2.28
CA VAL A 57 -5.01 -0.06 -1.95
C VAL A 57 -5.96 -0.62 -3.01
N ILE A 58 -6.95 0.18 -3.43
CA ILE A 58 -7.91 -0.20 -4.49
C ILE A 58 -7.20 -0.42 -5.82
N ALA A 59 -6.26 0.46 -6.18
CA ALA A 59 -5.51 0.33 -7.42
C ALA A 59 -4.66 -0.94 -7.44
N ILE A 60 -4.03 -1.30 -6.32
CA ILE A 60 -3.23 -2.52 -6.25
C ILE A 60 -4.12 -3.77 -6.25
N ASP A 61 -5.27 -3.74 -5.59
CA ASP A 61 -6.26 -4.83 -5.62
C ASP A 61 -6.72 -5.11 -7.07
N CYS A 62 -7.02 -4.06 -7.84
CA CYS A 62 -7.39 -4.17 -9.25
C CYS A 62 -6.29 -4.82 -10.10
N VAL A 63 -5.02 -4.43 -9.90
CA VAL A 63 -3.88 -5.02 -10.62
C VAL A 63 -3.63 -6.48 -10.21
N LYS A 64 -3.83 -6.83 -8.94
CA LYS A 64 -3.73 -8.22 -8.47
C LYS A 64 -4.83 -9.10 -9.08
N ALA A 65 -6.06 -8.59 -9.14
CA ALA A 65 -7.17 -9.28 -9.79
C ALA A 65 -6.92 -9.49 -11.29
N ASP A 66 -6.35 -8.49 -11.96
CA ASP A 66 -5.96 -8.59 -13.38
C ASP A 66 -4.83 -9.61 -13.61
N GLN A 67 -3.81 -9.63 -12.74
CA GLN A 67 -2.74 -10.65 -12.80
C GLN A 67 -3.26 -12.07 -12.54
N ALA A 68 -4.23 -12.23 -11.63
CA ALA A 68 -4.86 -13.53 -11.38
C ALA A 68 -5.69 -14.00 -12.59
N ALA A 69 -6.33 -13.06 -13.30
CA ALA A 69 -7.10 -13.34 -14.52
C ALA A 69 -6.19 -13.65 -15.73
N ALA A 70 -5.03 -13.00 -15.86
CA ALA A 70 -4.08 -13.22 -16.94
C ALA A 70 -3.27 -14.53 -16.83
N ALA A 71 -3.32 -15.19 -15.67
CA ALA A 71 -2.67 -16.48 -15.43
C ALA A 71 -3.56 -17.71 -15.72
N THR A 72 -4.77 -17.50 -16.25
CA THR A 72 -5.71 -18.56 -16.69
C THR A 72 -5.77 -18.63 -18.21
#